data_AF-A0A556TJF9-F1
#
_entry.id   AF-A0A556TJF9-F1
#
_cell.length_a   1.000
_cell.length_b   1.000
_cell.length_c   1.000
_cell.angle_alpha   90.00
_cell.angle_beta   90.00
_cell.angle_gamma   90.00
#
_symmetry.space_group_name_H-M   'P 1'
#
loop_
_entity.id
_entity.type
_entity.pdbx_description
1 polymer ?
#
loop_
_entity_poly.entity_id
_entity_poly.type
_entity_poly.pdbx_seq_one_letter_code
_entity_poly.pdbx_strand_id
1 'polypeptide(L)' 'MSVWDTSLQITTGCSIVGAWLGAFPIPLDWDRPWQVWPISCSLGATGGFLTGLLAAPLWIRWYRKQLTYKLK' A
#
# COMPACT_ATOMS: atom_id res chain seq x y z
N MET A 1 15.12 -3.51 -13.02
CA MET A 1 14.23 -2.56 -12.33
C MET A 1 14.99 -2.01 -11.15
N SER A 2 15.05 -0.69 -10.97
CA SER A 2 15.80 -0.08 -9.88
C SER A 2 15.13 -0.36 -8.53
N VAL A 3 15.87 -0.18 -7.44
CA VAL A 3 15.32 -0.28 -6.08
C VAL A 3 14.24 0.78 -5.84
N TRP A 4 14.37 1.94 -6.49
CA TRP A 4 13.38 3.01 -6.48
C TRP A 4 12.08 2.60 -7.18
N ASP A 5 12.18 2.01 -8.37
CA ASP A 5 11.01 1.50 -9.09
C ASP A 5 10.26 0.44 -8.26
N THR A 6 11.01 -0.47 -7.62
CA THR A 6 10.43 -1.52 -6.78
C THR A 6 9.74 -0.92 -5.56
N SER A 7 10.34 0.11 -4.95
CA SER A 7 9.75 0.81 -3.79
C SER A 7 8.48 1.57 -4.17
N LEU A 8 8.47 2.21 -5.35
CA LEU A 8 7.28 2.84 -5.90
C LEU A 8 6.18 1.81 -6.18
N GLN A 9 6.52 0.69 -6.83
CA GLN A 9 5.54 -0.37 -7.09
C GLN A 9 4.92 -0.95 -5.82
N ILE A 10 5.74 -1.20 -4.79
CA ILE A 10 5.25 -1.70 -3.50
C ILE A 10 4.31 -0.69 -2.85
N THR A 11 4.71 0.57 -2.75
CA THR A 11 3.90 1.61 -2.11
C THR A 11 2.60 1.87 -2.87
N THR A 12 2.64 2.02 -4.19
CA THR A 12 1.45 2.20 -5.02
C THR A 12 0.53 0.98 -4.95
N GLY A 13 1.08 -0.23 -5.02
CA GLY A 13 0.31 -1.47 -4.91
C GLY A 13 -0.41 -1.58 -3.56
N CYS A 14 0.29 -1.32 -2.46
CA CYS A 14 -0.32 -1.32 -1.13
C CYS A 14 -1.40 -0.24 -0.98
N SER A 15 -1.21 0.96 -1.56
CA SER A 15 -2.23 2.02 -1.55
C SER A 15 -3.51 1.62 -2.30
N ILE A 16 -3.38 1.02 -3.49
CA ILE A 16 -4.54 0.58 -4.29
C ILE A 16 -5.30 -0.53 -3.57
N VAL A 17 -4.58 -1.53 -3.03
CA VAL A 17 -5.19 -2.60 -2.24
C VAL A 17 -5.89 -2.03 -1.01
N GLY A 18 -5.23 -1.11 -0.30
CA GLY A 18 -5.82 -0.43 0.85
C GLY A 18 -7.09 0.35 0.50
N ALA A 19 -7.09 1.08 -0.63
CA ALA A 19 -8.27 1.79 -1.13
C ALA A 19 -9.43 0.84 -1.44
N TRP A 20 -9.13 -0.29 -2.08
CA TRP A 20 -10.11 -1.33 -2.41
C TRP A 20 -10.71 -1.97 -1.16
N LEU A 21 -9.88 -2.32 -0.16
CA LEU A 21 -10.35 -2.81 1.13
C LEU A 21 -11.17 -1.77 1.89
N GLY A 22 -10.83 -0.49 1.76
CA GLY A 22 -11.58 0.63 2.31
C GLY A 22 -13.00 0.76 1.75
N ALA A 23 -13.31 0.12 0.62
CA ALA A 23 -14.66 0.08 0.07
C ALA A 23 -15.59 -0.92 0.80
N PHE A 24 -15.05 -1.93 1.49
CA PHE A 24 -15.86 -2.92 2.21
C PHE A 24 -16.75 -2.39 3.34
N PRO A 25 -16.35 -1.42 4.17
CA PRO A 25 -17.25 -0.89 5.21
C PRO A 25 -18.40 -0.04 4.65
N ILE A 26 -18.31 0.44 3.41
CA ILE A 26 -19.30 1.37 2.82
C ILE A 26 -20.74 0.80 2.81
N PRO A 27 -21.00 -0.45 2.39
CA PRO A 27 -22.36 -0.99 2.34
C PRO A 27 -22.94 -1.36 3.71
N LEU A 28 -22.11 -1.44 4.76
CA LEU A 28 -22.54 -1.90 6.08
C LEU A 28 -23.34 -0.83 6.83
N ASP A 29 -22.99 0.44 6.66
CA ASP A 29 -23.52 1.56 7.45
C ASP A 29 -23.43 2.88 6.64
N TRP A 30 -23.92 2.87 5.38
CA TRP A 30 -23.87 4.00 4.43
C TRP A 30 -24.43 5.32 5.01
N ASP A 31 -25.35 5.22 5.98
CA ASP A 31 -25.95 6.38 6.65
C ASP A 31 -25.02 7.05 7.68
N ARG A 32 -23.83 6.49 7.94
CA ARG A 32 -22.85 7.08 8.85
C ARG A 32 -21.96 8.07 8.09
N PRO A 33 -21.81 9.32 8.60
CA PRO A 33 -21.08 10.37 7.90
C PRO A 33 -19.60 10.03 7.65
N TRP A 34 -19.02 9.10 8.41
CA TRP A 34 -17.63 8.65 8.26
C TRP A 34 -17.44 7.52 7.23
N GLN A 35 -18.51 6.82 6.81
CA GLN A 35 -18.46 5.74 5.82
C GLN A 35 -18.84 6.21 4.40
N VAL A 36 -19.30 7.45 4.25
CA VAL A 36 -19.68 8.01 2.96
C VAL A 36 -18.49 7.97 2.01
N TRP A 37 -18.71 7.45 0.80
CA TRP A 37 -17.70 7.48 -0.24
C TRP A 37 -17.28 8.93 -0.55
N PRO A 38 -15.98 9.26 -0.65
CA PRO A 38 -14.80 8.38 -0.70
C PRO A 38 -13.99 8.31 0.61
N ILE A 39 -14.57 8.64 1.78
CA ILE A 39 -13.83 8.80 3.04
C ILE A 39 -13.14 7.49 3.45
N SER A 40 -13.89 6.40 3.52
CA SER A 40 -13.39 5.07 3.89
C SER A 40 -12.31 4.56 2.93
N CYS A 41 -12.49 4.73 1.61
CA CYS A 41 -11.48 4.42 0.61
C CYS A 41 -10.21 5.28 0.76
N SER A 42 -10.35 6.57 1.11
CA SER A 42 -9.21 7.46 1.30
C SER A 42 -8.39 7.09 2.54
N LEU A 43 -9.08 6.71 3.63
CA LEU A 43 -8.44 6.16 4.83
C LEU A 43 -7.74 4.83 4.52
N GLY A 44 -8.41 3.94 3.77
CA GLY A 44 -7.83 2.69 3.30
C GLY A 44 -6.60 2.90 2.42
N ALA A 45 -6.64 3.85 1.48
CA ALA A 45 -5.51 4.20 0.62
C ALA A 45 -4.33 4.73 1.43
N THR A 46 -4.61 5.60 2.41
CA THR A 46 -3.58 6.16 3.30
C THR A 46 -2.96 5.08 4.18
N GLY A 47 -3.78 4.19 4.77
CA GLY A 47 -3.30 3.04 5.52
C GLY A 47 -2.45 2.10 4.65
N GLY A 48 -2.92 1.81 3.44
CA GLY A 48 -2.20 1.06 2.42
C GLY A 48 -0.84 1.68 2.11
N PHE A 49 -0.79 2.99 1.88
CA PHE A 49 0.47 3.71 1.64
C PHE A 49 1.45 3.57 2.82
N LEU A 50 0.98 3.77 4.06
CA LEU A 50 1.80 3.62 5.26
C LEU A 50 2.35 2.19 5.40
N THR A 51 1.52 1.18 5.13
CA THR A 51 2.00 -0.21 5.12
C THR A 51 3.03 -0.45 4.02
N GLY A 52 2.85 0.15 2.84
CA GLY A 52 3.81 0.10 1.75
C GLY A 52 5.16 0.73 2.09
N LEU A 53 5.16 1.85 2.84
CA LEU A 53 6.37 2.50 3.33
C LEU A 53 7.17 1.62 4.30
N LEU A 54 6.50 0.74 5.05
CA LEU A 54 7.15 -0.24 5.92
C LEU A 54 7.56 -1.50 5.14
N ALA A 55 6.72 -1.95 4.21
CA ALA A 55 6.97 -3.15 3.42
C ALA A 55 8.16 -3.00 2.47
N ALA A 56 8.34 -1.83 1.84
CA ALA A 56 9.45 -1.59 0.90
C ALA A 56 10.85 -1.78 1.52
N PRO A 57 11.21 -1.14 2.65
CA PRO A 57 12.53 -1.37 3.28
C PRO A 57 12.68 -2.77 3.86
N LEU A 58 11.61 -3.39 4.37
CA LEU A 58 11.64 -4.79 4.83
C LEU A 58 11.92 -5.75 3.68
N TRP A 59 11.29 -5.53 2.52
CA TRP A 59 11.55 -6.28 1.30
C TRP A 59 13.00 -6.12 0.85
N ILE A 60 13.51 -4.88 0.76
CA ILE A 60 14.89 -4.62 0.39
C ILE A 60 15.87 -5.30 1.37
N ARG A 61 15.60 -5.22 2.67
CA ARG A 61 16.42 -5.85 3.71
C ARG A 61 16.47 -7.37 3.53
N TRP A 62 15.34 -8.00 3.26
CA TRP A 62 15.24 -9.44 3.05
C TRP A 62 15.99 -9.89 1.80
N TYR A 63 15.81 -9.20 0.68
CA TYR A 63 16.39 -9.56 -0.61
C TYR A 63 17.76 -8.92 -0.89
N ARG A 64 18.36 -8.24 0.12
CA ARG A 64 19.61 -7.48 -0.02
C ARG A 64 20.74 -8.27 -0.68
N LYS A 65 20.92 -9.54 -0.30
CA LYS A 65 21.99 -10.38 -0.87
C LYS A 65 21.77 -10.60 -2.36
N GLN A 66 20.56 -10.97 -2.77
CA GLN A 66 20.22 -11.21 -4.18
C GLN A 66 20.30 -9.93 -5.02
N LEU A 67 19.87 -8.79 -4.45
CA LEU A 67 19.99 -7.48 -5.09
C LEU A 67 21.45 -7.09 -5.34
N THR A 68 22.36 -7.42 -4.42
CA THR A 68 23.79 -7.11 -4.56
C THR A 68 24.45 -7.97 -5.65
N TYR A 69 24.06 -9.25 -5.78
CA TYR A 69 24.56 -10.12 -6.85
C TYR A 69 24.01 -9.78 -8.24
N LYS A 70 22.83 -9.18 -8.33
CA LYS A 70 22.25 -8.68 -9.60
C LYS A 70 22.92 -7.40 -10.11
N LEU A 71 23.62 -6.69 -9.24
CA LEU A 71 24.22 -5.39 -9.52
C LEU A 71 25.71 -5.48 -9.91
N LYS A 72 26.31 -6.68 -9.79
CA LYS A 72 27.70 -6.99 -10.10
C LYS A 72 27.76 -7.76 -11.41
#